data_AF-A0A2D5HAY0-F1
#
_entry.id   AF-A0A2D5HAY0-F1
#
_cell.length_a   1.000
_cell.length_b   1.000
_cell.length_c   1.000
_cell.angle_alpha   90.00
_cell.angle_beta   90.00
_cell.angle_gamma   90.00
#
_symmetry.space_group_name_H-M   'P 1'
#
loop_
_entity.id
_entity.type
_entity.pdbx_description
1 polymer ?
#
loop_
_entity_poly.entity_id
_entity_poly.type
_entity_poly.pdbx_seq_one_letter_code
_entity_poly.pdbx_strand_id
1 'polypeptide(L)'
;GDVTNLPARWHRDYLRDLYRDNRLVVADSLQACGVPVDLHRIATPVYIQAGREDHIAPPQSVWKLTHYLSGPWTFLLAGSGHIAGVVNPPSSGKYQYWTNDGSPETLEDFVAGASEHPGSWWPHWREWIGKLDSTEVSARGKRRPGGRGDRVIEDAPGRYVAER
;
A
#
# COMPACT_ATOMS: atom_id res chain seq x y z
N GLY A 1 -10.79 18.30 -14.40
CA GLY A 1 -10.12 17.48 -13.37
C GLY A 1 -10.67 16.09 -13.52
N ASP A 2 -9.81 15.09 -13.42
CA ASP A 2 -10.23 13.68 -13.32
C ASP A 2 -10.80 13.49 -11.91
N VAL A 3 -12.11 13.69 -11.77
CA VAL A 3 -12.82 13.59 -10.50
C VAL A 3 -13.73 12.39 -10.56
N THR A 4 -13.40 11.35 -9.79
CA THR A 4 -14.31 10.22 -9.63
C THR A 4 -15.48 10.65 -8.74
N ASN A 5 -16.71 10.43 -9.20
CA ASN A 5 -17.89 10.67 -8.38
C ASN A 5 -17.96 9.64 -7.24
N LEU A 6 -18.12 10.13 -6.00
CA LEU A 6 -18.25 9.29 -4.82
C LEU A 6 -19.69 9.30 -4.32
N PRO A 7 -20.30 8.14 -3.98
CA PRO A 7 -21.62 8.11 -3.37
C PRO A 7 -21.66 8.96 -2.10
N ALA A 8 -22.62 9.87 -2.00
CA ALA A 8 -22.65 10.89 -0.94
C ALA A 8 -22.58 10.30 0.48
N ARG A 9 -23.27 9.18 0.73
CA ARG A 9 -23.22 8.49 2.02
C ARG A 9 -21.80 7.98 2.33
N TRP A 10 -21.16 7.33 1.37
CA TRP A 10 -19.80 6.81 1.53
C TRP A 10 -18.81 7.94 1.80
N HIS A 11 -18.85 9.01 1.00
CA HIS A 11 -17.93 10.13 1.17
C HIS A 11 -18.10 10.83 2.52
N ARG A 12 -19.35 11.04 2.97
CA ARG A 12 -19.63 11.59 4.30
C ARG A 12 -19.08 10.70 5.42
N ASP A 13 -19.34 9.40 5.35
CA ASP A 13 -18.89 8.46 6.38
C ASP A 13 -17.34 8.36 6.37
N TYR A 14 -16.69 8.39 5.21
CA TYR A 14 -15.22 8.46 5.08
C TYR A 14 -14.61 9.70 5.76
N LEU A 15 -15.14 10.89 5.49
CA LEU A 15 -14.65 12.13 6.10
C LEU A 15 -14.92 12.19 7.61
N ARG A 16 -16.13 11.79 8.02
CA ARG A 16 -16.53 11.83 9.43
C ARG A 16 -15.76 10.80 10.24
N ASP A 17 -15.87 9.54 9.84
CA ASP A 17 -15.43 8.43 10.67
C ASP A 17 -13.90 8.24 10.59
N LEU A 18 -13.26 8.57 9.46
CA LEU A 18 -11.79 8.42 9.32
C LEU A 18 -11.04 9.72 9.58
N TYR A 19 -11.30 10.79 8.83
CA TYR A 19 -10.50 12.02 8.94
C TYR A 19 -10.78 12.81 10.22
N ARG A 20 -12.06 12.96 10.59
CA ARG A 20 -12.44 13.78 11.75
C ARG A 20 -12.37 13.00 13.06
N ASP A 21 -13.00 11.82 13.09
CA ASP A 21 -13.20 11.06 14.33
C ASP A 21 -12.15 9.94 14.52
N ASN A 22 -11.32 9.67 13.50
CA ASN A 22 -10.23 8.67 13.52
C ASN A 22 -10.65 7.30 14.10
N ARG A 23 -11.83 6.83 13.73
CA ARG A 23 -12.46 5.64 14.33
C ARG A 23 -11.82 4.32 13.89
N LEU A 24 -11.08 4.29 12.79
CA LEU A 24 -10.47 3.06 12.27
C LEU A 24 -9.42 2.46 13.23
N VAL A 25 -8.73 3.29 14.00
CA VAL A 25 -7.74 2.85 15.00
C VAL A 25 -8.37 2.50 16.36
N VAL A 26 -9.67 2.74 16.54
CA VAL A 26 -10.41 2.37 17.75
C VAL A 26 -11.04 1.01 17.50
N ALA A 27 -10.52 -0.03 18.16
CA ALA A 27 -11.01 -1.39 18.03
C ALA A 27 -12.54 -1.47 18.13
N ASP A 28 -13.16 -2.18 17.19
CA ASP A 28 -14.59 -2.43 17.09
C ASP A 28 -15.48 -1.18 16.94
N SER A 29 -14.90 0.01 16.76
CA SER A 29 -15.66 1.26 16.58
C SER A 29 -16.34 1.33 15.22
N LEU A 30 -15.80 0.64 14.20
CA LEU A 30 -16.38 0.53 12.87
C LEU A 30 -16.74 -0.92 12.55
N GLN A 31 -17.61 -1.12 11.56
CA GLN A 31 -17.95 -2.44 11.05
C GLN A 31 -17.97 -2.45 9.51
N ALA A 32 -17.54 -3.56 8.92
CA ALA A 32 -17.66 -3.83 7.49
C ALA A 32 -18.38 -5.17 7.30
N CYS A 33 -19.42 -5.20 6.45
CA CYS A 33 -20.23 -6.39 6.22
C CYS A 33 -20.78 -7.05 7.50
N GLY A 34 -21.12 -6.24 8.52
CA GLY A 34 -21.59 -6.71 9.83
C GLY A 34 -20.50 -7.26 10.76
N VAL A 35 -19.23 -7.15 10.38
CA VAL A 35 -18.08 -7.60 11.17
C VAL A 35 -17.36 -6.37 11.76
N PRO A 36 -17.18 -6.29 13.09
CA PRO A 36 -16.38 -5.24 13.72
C PRO A 36 -14.94 -5.21 13.21
N VAL A 37 -14.40 -4.00 13.05
CA VAL A 37 -13.05 -3.75 12.55
C VAL A 37 -12.12 -3.45 13.72
N ASP A 38 -11.07 -4.26 13.85
CA ASP A 38 -9.96 -4.03 14.77
C ASP A 38 -8.65 -4.34 14.03
N LEU A 39 -7.78 -3.34 13.90
CA LEU A 39 -6.50 -3.46 13.20
C LEU A 39 -5.54 -4.42 13.90
N HIS A 40 -5.64 -4.58 15.23
CA HIS A 40 -4.79 -5.52 15.99
C HIS A 40 -5.02 -6.98 15.59
N ARG A 41 -6.11 -7.28 14.88
CA ARG A 41 -6.39 -8.61 14.35
C ARG A 41 -5.65 -8.92 13.05
N ILE A 42 -4.94 -7.96 12.46
CA ILE A 42 -4.12 -8.17 11.26
C ILE A 42 -2.83 -8.90 11.67
N ALA A 43 -2.86 -10.22 11.53
CA ALA A 43 -1.74 -11.13 11.82
C ALA A 43 -0.87 -11.46 10.57
N THR A 44 -1.32 -11.05 9.38
CA THR A 44 -0.59 -11.28 8.13
C THR A 44 0.63 -10.37 8.02
N PRO A 45 1.72 -10.80 7.36
CA PRO A 45 2.86 -9.92 7.08
C PRO A 45 2.44 -8.64 6.34
N VAL A 46 2.90 -7.48 6.80
CA VAL A 46 2.57 -6.17 6.21
C VAL A 46 3.81 -5.45 5.70
N TYR A 47 3.76 -4.97 4.47
CA TYR A 47 4.78 -4.08 3.91
C TYR A 47 4.26 -2.64 3.88
N ILE A 48 4.84 -1.77 4.69
CA ILE A 48 4.43 -0.38 4.86
C ILE A 48 5.41 0.50 4.10
N GLN A 49 4.93 1.16 3.05
CA GLN A 49 5.71 2.13 2.28
C GLN A 49 5.20 3.55 2.57
N ALA A 50 6.11 4.47 2.88
CA ALA A 50 5.82 5.89 3.03
C ALA A 50 6.77 6.72 2.14
N GLY A 51 6.32 7.88 1.65
CA GLY A 51 7.19 8.84 0.97
C GLY A 51 7.84 9.79 1.98
N ARG A 52 9.15 10.02 1.87
CA ARG A 52 9.90 10.91 2.78
C ARG A 52 9.41 12.36 2.73
N GLU A 53 8.97 12.80 1.55
CA GLU A 53 8.49 14.17 1.29
C GLU A 53 6.98 14.18 0.98
N ASP A 54 6.24 13.14 1.41
CA ASP A 54 4.81 13.06 1.19
C ASP A 54 4.05 13.99 2.15
N HIS A 55 3.37 14.99 1.59
CA HIS A 55 2.53 15.92 2.33
C HIS A 55 1.04 15.52 2.35
N ILE A 56 0.63 14.55 1.53
CA ILE A 56 -0.74 14.02 1.49
C ILE A 56 -0.90 12.91 2.52
N ALA A 57 0.05 11.98 2.58
CA ALA A 57 0.14 10.93 3.59
C ALA A 57 1.49 11.03 4.32
N PRO A 58 1.62 11.92 5.33
CA PRO A 58 2.91 12.16 5.98
C PRO A 58 3.48 10.89 6.60
N PRO A 59 4.81 10.64 6.50
CA PRO A 59 5.42 9.42 6.99
C PRO A 59 5.22 9.21 8.49
N GLN A 60 5.12 10.29 9.28
CA GLN A 60 4.77 10.23 10.71
C GLN A 60 3.38 9.64 10.96
N SER A 61 2.44 9.91 10.05
CA SER A 61 1.07 9.36 10.13
C SER A 61 1.03 7.91 9.67
N VAL A 62 1.78 7.57 8.60
CA VAL A 62 1.90 6.19 8.11
C VAL A 62 2.60 5.30 9.14
N TRP A 63 3.64 5.79 9.82
CA TRP A 63 4.37 5.06 10.87
C TRP A 63 3.44 4.54 11.95
N LYS A 64 2.42 5.32 12.36
CA LYS A 64 1.50 4.95 13.43
C LYS A 64 0.81 3.60 13.21
N LEU A 65 0.69 3.13 11.96
CA LEU A 65 0.13 1.82 11.65
C LEU A 65 0.90 0.68 12.35
N THR A 66 2.23 0.83 12.55
CA THR A 66 3.06 -0.19 13.21
C THR A 66 2.60 -0.52 14.63
N HIS A 67 1.94 0.43 15.32
CA HIS A 67 1.43 0.25 16.67
C HIS A 67 0.10 -0.54 16.73
N TYR A 68 -0.55 -0.75 15.59
CA TYR A 68 -1.87 -1.37 15.50
C TYR A 68 -1.87 -2.76 14.85
N LEU A 69 -0.71 -3.30 14.48
CA LEU A 69 -0.60 -4.61 13.82
C LEU A 69 -0.13 -5.67 14.82
N SER A 70 -0.66 -6.90 14.72
CA SER A 70 -0.15 -8.04 15.49
C SER A 70 0.82 -8.92 14.69
N GLY A 71 0.69 -8.91 13.36
CA GLY A 71 1.58 -9.60 12.44
C GLY A 71 2.93 -8.90 12.28
N PRO A 72 3.92 -9.60 11.68
CA PRO A 72 5.20 -8.98 11.36
C PRO A 72 5.00 -7.88 10.31
N TRP A 73 5.76 -6.80 10.43
CA TRP A 73 5.73 -5.71 9.47
C TRP A 73 7.13 -5.33 9.01
N THR A 74 7.20 -4.74 7.82
CA THR A 74 8.40 -4.15 7.24
C THR A 74 8.07 -2.72 6.86
N PHE A 75 8.84 -1.76 7.35
CA PHE A 75 8.68 -0.35 6.99
C PHE A 75 9.76 0.06 6.00
N LEU A 76 9.37 0.78 4.95
CA LEU A 76 10.27 1.39 3.97
C LEU A 76 9.90 2.85 3.78
N LEU A 77 10.93 3.70 3.77
CA LEU A 77 10.80 5.10 3.40
C LEU A 77 11.31 5.29 1.98
N ALA A 78 10.44 5.65 1.05
CA ALA A 78 10.81 5.98 -0.33
C ALA A 78 11.22 7.45 -0.43
N GLY A 79 12.21 7.76 -1.27
CA GLY A 79 12.54 9.15 -1.62
C GLY A 79 11.39 9.84 -2.34
N SER A 80 11.40 11.18 -2.30
CA SER A 80 10.37 12.05 -2.89
C SER A 80 8.98 11.98 -2.21
N GLY A 81 8.00 12.64 -2.83
CA GLY A 81 6.64 12.83 -2.31
C GLY A 81 5.62 11.82 -2.85
N HIS A 82 4.34 12.11 -2.66
CA HIS A 82 3.21 11.17 -2.83
C HIS A 82 3.25 10.32 -4.11
N ILE A 83 3.32 10.95 -5.28
CA ILE A 83 3.30 10.22 -6.56
C ILE A 83 4.70 9.73 -6.93
N ALA A 84 5.71 10.61 -6.88
CA ALA A 84 7.06 10.31 -7.35
C ALA A 84 7.79 9.26 -6.49
N GLY A 85 7.48 9.18 -5.19
CA GLY A 85 8.04 8.17 -4.30
C GLY A 85 7.40 6.79 -4.48
N VAL A 86 6.08 6.74 -4.76
CA VAL A 86 5.37 5.48 -5.02
C VAL A 86 5.68 4.96 -6.42
N VAL A 87 5.53 5.81 -7.43
CA VAL A 87 5.70 5.48 -8.85
C VAL A 87 7.14 5.74 -9.28
N ASN A 88 8.05 4.89 -8.81
CA ASN A 88 9.48 4.96 -9.14
C ASN A 88 9.92 3.67 -9.86
N PRO A 89 9.81 3.57 -11.20
CA PRO A 89 10.22 2.38 -11.92
C PRO A 89 11.75 2.17 -11.84
N PRO A 90 12.25 0.94 -11.63
CA PRO A 90 13.68 0.65 -11.51
C PRO A 90 14.52 1.13 -12.70
N SER A 91 13.96 1.08 -13.91
CA SER A 91 14.62 1.54 -15.14
C SER A 91 14.90 3.04 -15.18
N SER A 92 14.28 3.83 -14.30
CA SER A 92 14.53 5.27 -14.23
C SER A 92 15.87 5.62 -13.57
N GLY A 93 16.39 4.74 -12.71
CA GLY A 93 17.59 4.99 -11.92
C GLY A 93 17.49 6.19 -10.98
N LYS A 94 16.27 6.66 -10.66
CA LYS A 94 16.03 7.86 -9.85
C LYS A 94 15.75 7.54 -8.39
N TYR A 95 16.02 8.54 -7.55
CA TYR A 95 15.78 8.54 -6.11
C TYR A 95 16.53 7.41 -5.38
N GLN A 96 16.10 7.18 -4.15
CA GLN A 96 16.66 6.25 -3.20
C GLN A 96 15.53 5.81 -2.26
N TYR A 97 15.79 4.82 -1.44
CA TYR A 97 14.91 4.41 -0.36
C TYR A 97 15.72 4.05 0.88
N TRP A 98 15.05 3.98 2.02
CA TRP A 98 15.67 3.65 3.29
C TRP A 98 14.97 2.45 3.94
N THR A 99 15.78 1.54 4.45
CA THR A 99 15.34 0.41 5.29
C THR A 99 16.10 0.45 6.61
N ASN A 100 15.53 -0.18 7.63
CA ASN A 100 16.19 -0.33 8.93
C ASN A 100 15.93 -1.75 9.43
N ASP A 101 17.00 -2.54 9.54
CA ASP A 101 16.96 -3.94 9.99
C ASP A 101 16.94 -4.08 11.53
N GLY A 102 17.01 -2.96 12.26
CA GLY A 102 16.87 -2.91 13.70
C GLY A 102 15.41 -3.09 14.16
N SER A 103 15.14 -2.67 15.39
CA SER A 103 13.80 -2.68 15.98
C SER A 103 13.40 -1.28 16.42
N PRO A 104 13.24 -0.33 15.48
CA PRO A 104 12.85 1.03 15.79
C PRO A 104 11.46 1.10 16.43
N GLU A 105 11.35 1.83 17.53
CA GLU A 105 10.06 2.07 18.21
C GLU A 105 9.37 3.33 17.64
N THR A 106 10.16 4.30 17.18
CA THR A 106 9.70 5.55 16.57
C THR A 106 10.18 5.71 15.13
N LEU A 107 9.54 6.62 14.37
CA LEU A 107 10.02 6.96 13.03
C LEU A 107 11.41 7.62 13.10
N GLU A 108 11.66 8.40 14.14
CA GLU A 108 12.95 9.04 14.39
C GLU A 108 14.05 7.99 14.58
N ASP A 109 13.79 6.94 15.37
CA ASP A 109 14.71 5.80 15.52
C ASP A 109 14.91 5.07 14.20
N PHE A 110 13.82 4.88 13.43
CA PHE A 110 13.90 4.27 12.11
C PHE A 110 14.85 5.07 11.22
N VAL A 111 14.68 6.39 11.14
CA VAL A 111 15.51 7.27 10.30
C VAL A 111 16.96 7.31 10.79
N ALA A 112 17.19 7.34 12.11
CA ALA A 112 18.53 7.40 12.69
C ALA A 112 19.35 6.13 12.42
N GLY A 113 18.71 4.96 12.41
CA GLY A 113 19.35 3.67 12.13
C GLY A 113 19.23 3.19 10.68
N ALA A 114 18.60 3.98 9.80
CA ALA A 114 18.31 3.53 8.45
C ALA A 114 19.55 3.50 7.53
N SER A 115 19.59 2.49 6.67
CA SER A 115 20.51 2.41 5.54
C SER A 115 19.85 2.94 4.29
N GLU A 116 20.54 3.83 3.57
CA GLU A 116 20.12 4.34 2.27
C GLU A 116 20.50 3.37 1.15
N HIS A 117 19.56 3.12 0.24
CA HIS A 117 19.74 2.29 -0.94
C HIS A 117 19.41 3.11 -2.19
N PRO A 118 20.30 3.16 -3.20
CA PRO A 118 20.03 3.91 -4.42
C PRO A 118 18.94 3.25 -5.26
N GLY A 119 18.18 4.07 -5.99
CA GLY A 119 17.21 3.64 -6.98
C GLY A 119 15.82 3.31 -6.40
N SER A 120 15.08 2.49 -7.14
CA SER A 120 13.69 2.12 -6.83
C SER A 120 13.59 1.14 -5.67
N TRP A 121 12.56 1.30 -4.85
CA TRP A 121 12.18 0.36 -3.80
C TRP A 121 11.42 -0.88 -4.31
N TRP A 122 10.92 -0.86 -5.55
CA TRP A 122 10.12 -1.96 -6.11
C TRP A 122 10.85 -3.32 -6.09
N PRO A 123 12.16 -3.42 -6.39
CA PRO A 123 12.89 -4.68 -6.29
C PRO A 123 12.93 -5.23 -4.86
N HIS A 124 13.07 -4.35 -3.85
CA HIS A 124 13.04 -4.74 -2.44
C HIS A 124 11.66 -5.28 -2.05
N TRP A 125 10.58 -4.61 -2.46
CA TRP A 125 9.22 -5.11 -2.24
C TRP A 125 8.96 -6.47 -2.92
N ARG A 126 9.43 -6.64 -4.17
CA ARG A 126 9.34 -7.92 -4.88
C ARG A 126 10.11 -9.03 -4.16
N GLU A 127 11.31 -8.75 -3.67
CA GLU A 127 12.10 -9.71 -2.89
C GLU A 127 11.37 -10.07 -1.58
N TRP A 128 10.79 -9.08 -0.89
CA TRP A 128 9.99 -9.31 0.31
C TRP A 128 8.81 -10.25 0.04
N ILE A 129 8.07 -10.06 -1.05
CA ILE A 129 6.98 -10.97 -1.46
C ILE A 129 7.54 -12.39 -1.69
N GLY A 130 8.65 -12.51 -2.41
CA GLY A 130 9.27 -13.81 -2.70
C GLY A 130 9.78 -14.55 -1.45
N LYS A 131 10.10 -13.84 -0.36
CA LYS A 131 10.43 -14.44 0.94
C LYS A 131 9.20 -14.99 1.67
N LEU A 132 8.01 -14.47 1.39
CA LEU A 132 6.76 -14.98 1.96
C LEU A 132 6.31 -16.26 1.27
N ASP A 133 6.42 -16.30 -0.06
CA ASP A 133 6.20 -17.50 -0.87
C ASP A 133 7.02 -17.40 -2.16
N SER A 134 7.97 -18.33 -2.31
CA SER A 134 8.83 -18.46 -3.49
C SER A 134 8.34 -19.52 -4.48
N THR A 135 7.17 -20.11 -4.24
CA THR A 135 6.65 -21.19 -5.08
C THR A 135 6.33 -20.68 -6.48
N GLU A 136 7.11 -21.12 -7.45
CA GLU A 136 6.84 -20.86 -8.86
C GLU A 136 6.06 -22.03 -9.48
N VAL A 137 5.06 -21.69 -10.29
CA VAL A 137 4.35 -22.65 -11.12
C VAL A 137 4.43 -22.22 -12.57
N SER A 138 4.47 -23.18 -13.50
CA SER A 138 4.33 -22.85 -14.92
C SER A 138 3.02 -22.09 -15.11
N ALA A 139 3.10 -20.85 -15.61
CA ALA A 139 1.92 -20.02 -15.71
C ALA A 139 0.85 -20.72 -16.57
N ARG A 140 -0.32 -20.97 -15.98
CA ARG A 140 -1.44 -21.70 -16.58
C ARG A 140 -2.45 -20.74 -17.21
N GLY A 141 -3.42 -21.25 -17.96
CA GLY A 141 -4.44 -20.45 -18.64
C GLY A 141 -4.04 -19.96 -20.03
N LYS A 142 -4.94 -19.23 -20.71
CA LYS A 142 -4.73 -18.74 -22.08
C LYS A 142 -3.81 -17.52 -22.07
N ARG A 143 -2.68 -17.61 -22.79
CA ARG A 143 -1.73 -16.49 -23.00
C ARG A 143 -2.29 -15.38 -23.88
N ARG A 144 -3.28 -15.71 -24.72
CA ARG A 144 -4.05 -14.76 -25.53
C ARG A 144 -5.53 -14.94 -25.18
N PRO A 145 -6.13 -13.97 -24.46
CA PRO A 145 -7.57 -13.99 -24.18
C PRO A 145 -8.39 -14.04 -25.47
N GLY A 146 -9.59 -14.66 -25.43
CA GLY A 146 -10.60 -14.58 -26.50
C GLY A 146 -10.72 -15.83 -27.39
N GLY A 147 -10.01 -16.91 -27.09
CA GLY A 147 -10.14 -18.18 -27.83
C GLY A 147 -11.40 -18.99 -27.47
N ARG A 148 -11.66 -20.10 -28.16
CA ARG A 148 -12.84 -20.99 -27.92
C ARG A 148 -13.04 -21.34 -26.43
N GLY A 149 -14.20 -21.00 -25.87
CA GLY A 149 -14.53 -21.23 -24.45
C GLY A 149 -13.96 -20.20 -23.47
N ASP A 150 -13.37 -19.10 -23.95
CA ASP A 150 -12.93 -17.97 -23.14
C ASP A 150 -13.77 -16.74 -23.49
N ARG A 151 -14.72 -16.42 -22.61
CA ARG A 151 -15.63 -15.30 -22.79
C ARG A 151 -14.93 -14.02 -22.33
N VAL A 152 -14.28 -13.35 -23.27
CA VAL A 152 -13.74 -12.01 -23.06
C VAL A 152 -14.87 -10.99 -23.17
N ILE A 153 -14.86 -10.00 -22.28
CA ILE A 153 -15.85 -8.91 -22.27
C ILE A 153 -15.36 -7.76 -23.18
N GLU A 154 -14.15 -7.27 -22.92
CA GLU A 154 -13.48 -6.19 -23.66
C GLU A 154 -11.97 -6.20 -23.35
N ASP A 155 -11.17 -5.50 -24.15
CA ASP A 155 -9.74 -5.34 -23.90
C ASP A 155 -9.47 -4.41 -22.69
N ALA A 156 -8.39 -4.69 -21.95
CA ALA A 156 -7.88 -3.76 -20.95
C ALA A 156 -7.52 -2.40 -21.62
N PRO A 157 -7.73 -1.25 -20.95
CA PRO A 157 -8.04 -1.10 -19.53
C PRO A 157 -9.55 -1.16 -19.18
N GLY A 158 -10.41 -1.51 -20.16
CA GLY A 158 -11.86 -1.58 -19.97
C GLY A 158 -12.56 -0.23 -20.01
N ARG A 159 -13.88 -0.25 -20.07
CA ARG A 159 -14.70 0.96 -20.27
C ARG A 159 -14.84 1.83 -19.02
N TYR A 160 -14.82 1.25 -17.81
CA TYR A 160 -15.07 1.99 -16.58
C TYR A 160 -14.01 3.05 -16.27
N VAL A 161 -12.75 2.86 -16.65
CA VAL A 161 -11.70 3.88 -16.47
C VAL A 161 -11.82 5.04 -17.46
N ALA A 162 -12.60 4.86 -18.54
CA ALA A 162 -12.81 5.86 -19.58
C ALA A 162 -14.09 6.69 -19.39
N GLU A 163 -14.90 6.35 -18.38
CA GLU A 163 -16.09 7.12 -17.98
C GLU A 163 -15.70 8.52 -17.48
N ARG A 164 -16.60 9.50 -17.62
CA ARG A 164 -16.39 10.91 -17.26
C ARG A 164 -17.40 11.40 -16.24
#